data_AF-R7U4I8-F1
#
_entry.id   AF-R7U4I8-F1
#
_cell.length_a   1.000
_cell.length_b   1.000
_cell.length_c   1.000
_cell.angle_alpha   90.00
_cell.angle_beta   90.00
_cell.angle_gamma   90.00
#
_symmetry.space_group_name_H-M   'P 1'
#
loop_
_entity.id
_entity.type
_entity.pdbx_description
1 polymer ?
#
loop_
_entity_poly.entity_id
_entity_poly.type
_entity_poly.pdbx_seq_one_letter_code
_entity_poly.pdbx_strand_id
1 'polypeptide(L)'
;RVTKVIAMDCEFVGVGEDGVESILARASLVNSHGHCVYDKFVKATEPVTDYRTAVSGVREEDMLRGEEFSVVQQEVADLIKGKLLVGHAIMNDLKVLFLGHPKKMIRDTARFKLFKKACGSQRPSLKKLSDKVLKVKVQTGEHSSIEDAQAAMRLYTMYRQKWEKEIKMK
;
A
#
# COMPACT_ATOMS: atom_id res chain seq x y z
N ARG A 1 11.94 -1.39 -14.19
CA ARG A 1 13.20 -1.32 -13.41
C ARG A 1 12.93 -0.79 -12.00
N VAL A 2 13.51 -1.44 -10.98
CA VAL A 2 13.43 -1.04 -9.57
C VAL A 2 14.27 0.22 -9.30
N THR A 3 13.76 1.14 -8.48
CA THR A 3 14.39 2.44 -8.14
C THR A 3 14.76 2.52 -6.65
N LYS A 4 15.40 3.61 -6.18
CA LYS A 4 15.73 3.81 -4.75
C LYS A 4 14.52 4.13 -3.86
N VAL A 5 13.43 4.56 -4.48
CA VAL A 5 12.14 4.83 -3.84
C VAL A 5 11.13 3.86 -4.44
N ILE A 6 10.36 3.19 -3.59
CA ILE A 6 9.31 2.25 -3.99
C ILE A 6 8.05 2.61 -3.22
N ALA A 7 6.89 2.52 -3.88
CA ALA A 7 5.60 2.55 -3.20
C ALA A 7 4.99 1.17 -3.20
N MET A 8 4.26 0.86 -2.14
CA MET A 8 3.59 -0.42 -1.94
C MET A 8 2.18 -0.18 -1.44
N ASP A 9 1.29 -1.06 -1.85
CA ASP A 9 -0.06 -1.19 -1.34
C ASP A 9 -0.49 -2.66 -1.46
N CYS A 10 -1.34 -3.13 -0.56
CA CYS A 10 -1.78 -4.50 -0.48
C CYS A 10 -3.31 -4.58 -0.34
N GLU A 11 -3.89 -5.58 -0.98
CA GLU A 11 -5.29 -5.95 -0.74
C GLU A 11 -5.38 -7.09 0.28
N PHE A 12 -6.42 -7.05 1.09
CA PHE A 12 -6.65 -8.00 2.18
C PHE A 12 -8.01 -8.67 2.05
N VAL A 13 -8.08 -9.93 2.50
CA VAL A 13 -9.32 -10.66 2.73
C VAL A 13 -9.49 -10.97 4.21
N GLY A 14 -10.73 -11.22 4.61
CA GLY A 14 -11.15 -11.57 5.96
C GLY A 14 -11.08 -13.07 6.25
N VAL A 15 -10.53 -13.43 7.40
CA VAL A 15 -10.51 -14.79 7.95
C VAL A 15 -11.06 -14.80 9.38
N GLY A 16 -11.28 -16.01 9.91
CA GLY A 16 -11.84 -16.21 11.25
C GLY A 16 -13.34 -15.93 11.31
N GLU A 17 -13.88 -15.95 12.54
CA GLU A 17 -15.28 -15.63 12.79
C GLU A 17 -15.59 -14.21 12.32
N ASP A 18 -16.64 -14.06 11.52
CA ASP A 18 -17.08 -12.81 10.88
C ASP A 18 -16.05 -12.09 9.99
N GLY A 19 -14.94 -12.75 9.62
CA GLY A 19 -13.95 -12.19 8.68
C GLY A 19 -13.23 -10.95 9.20
N VAL A 20 -13.12 -10.79 10.53
CA VAL A 20 -12.53 -9.60 11.18
C VAL A 20 -11.02 -9.53 10.97
N GLU A 21 -10.35 -10.68 11.03
CA GLU A 21 -8.91 -10.78 10.88
C GLU A 21 -8.52 -10.66 9.41
N SER A 22 -7.43 -9.95 9.12
CA SER A 22 -7.02 -9.67 7.74
C SER A 22 -5.78 -10.45 7.39
N ILE A 23 -5.83 -11.20 6.29
CA ILE A 23 -4.66 -11.82 5.66
C ILE A 23 -4.37 -11.17 4.31
N LEU A 24 -3.13 -11.32 3.84
CA LEU A 24 -2.70 -10.80 2.56
C LEU A 24 -3.36 -11.57 1.41
N ALA A 25 -3.92 -10.83 0.44
CA ALA A 25 -4.47 -11.42 -0.78
C ALA A 25 -3.75 -10.97 -2.04
N ARG A 26 -3.23 -9.74 -2.08
CA ARG A 26 -2.45 -9.21 -3.20
C ARG A 26 -1.45 -8.19 -2.69
N ALA A 27 -0.23 -8.19 -3.23
CA ALA A 27 0.77 -7.17 -2.97
C ALA A 27 1.24 -6.53 -4.28
N SER A 28 1.19 -5.21 -4.35
CA SER A 28 1.63 -4.42 -5.50
C SER A 28 2.73 -3.44 -5.11
N LEU A 29 3.80 -3.39 -5.90
CA LEU A 29 4.88 -2.41 -5.73
C LEU A 29 5.15 -1.67 -7.04
N VAL A 30 5.32 -0.36 -6.92
CA VAL A 30 5.62 0.52 -8.05
C VAL A 30 6.92 1.28 -7.81
N ASN A 31 7.65 1.53 -8.88
CA ASN A 31 8.87 2.34 -8.81
C ASN A 31 8.56 3.85 -8.69
N SER A 32 9.61 4.67 -8.60
CA SER A 32 9.46 6.13 -8.46
C SER A 32 8.81 6.84 -9.66
N HIS A 33 8.67 6.14 -10.78
CA HIS A 33 7.99 6.65 -11.98
C HIS A 33 6.53 6.16 -12.06
N GLY A 34 6.08 5.36 -11.09
CA GLY A 34 4.75 4.76 -11.07
C GLY A 34 4.63 3.47 -11.90
N HIS A 35 5.72 2.96 -12.49
CA HIS A 35 5.66 1.67 -13.19
C HIS A 35 5.57 0.54 -12.17
N CYS A 36 4.60 -0.35 -12.35
CA CYS A 36 4.51 -1.60 -11.60
C CYS A 36 5.79 -2.42 -11.79
N VAL A 37 6.37 -2.86 -10.69
CA VAL A 37 7.58 -3.71 -10.66
C VAL A 37 7.35 -5.02 -9.93
N TYR A 38 6.21 -5.16 -9.25
CA TYR A 38 5.78 -6.36 -8.58
C TYR A 38 4.26 -6.28 -8.41
N ASP A 39 3.57 -7.37 -8.75
CA ASP A 39 2.13 -7.50 -8.58
C ASP A 39 1.81 -8.99 -8.54
N LYS A 40 1.46 -9.51 -7.37
CA LYS A 40 1.12 -10.92 -7.19
C LYS A 40 -0.04 -11.09 -6.23
N PHE A 41 -0.95 -12.00 -6.60
CA PHE A 41 -1.91 -12.58 -5.67
C PHE A 41 -1.23 -13.62 -4.77
N VAL A 42 -1.84 -13.88 -3.63
CA VAL A 42 -1.32 -14.76 -2.59
C VAL A 42 -2.35 -15.81 -2.25
N LYS A 43 -1.91 -17.06 -2.11
CA LYS A 43 -2.76 -18.14 -1.62
C LYS A 43 -3.18 -17.87 -0.19
N ALA A 44 -4.44 -18.20 0.11
CA ALA A 44 -4.95 -18.06 1.46
C ALA A 44 -4.19 -18.99 2.41
N THR A 45 -3.69 -18.43 3.51
CA THR A 45 -3.02 -19.20 4.58
C THR A 45 -4.02 -19.88 5.51
N GLU A 46 -5.27 -19.42 5.48
CA GLU A 46 -6.39 -19.85 6.32
C GLU A 46 -7.70 -19.76 5.51
N PRO A 47 -8.78 -20.46 5.91
CA PRO A 47 -10.07 -20.35 5.23
C PRO A 47 -10.58 -18.90 5.21
N VAL A 48 -10.80 -18.38 4.01
CA VAL A 48 -11.36 -17.03 3.81
C VAL A 48 -12.86 -17.05 4.10
N THR A 49 -13.30 -16.18 5.00
CA THR A 49 -14.71 -16.03 5.38
C THR A 49 -15.35 -14.79 4.77
N ASP A 50 -14.55 -13.79 4.37
CA ASP A 50 -15.01 -12.61 3.63
C ASP A 50 -13.94 -12.11 2.65
N TYR A 51 -14.18 -12.20 1.34
CA TYR A 51 -13.25 -11.69 0.33
C TYR A 51 -13.19 -10.16 0.28
N ARG A 52 -14.19 -9.47 0.84
CA ARG A 52 -14.32 -8.01 0.79
C ARG A 52 -14.28 -7.47 -0.63
N THR A 53 -14.73 -8.23 -1.63
CA THR A 53 -14.51 -7.97 -3.06
C THR A 53 -14.94 -6.57 -3.49
N ALA A 54 -16.03 -6.04 -2.94
CA ALA A 54 -16.50 -4.67 -3.22
C ALA A 54 -15.47 -3.59 -2.86
N VAL A 55 -14.53 -3.90 -1.96
CA VAL A 55 -13.40 -3.05 -1.59
C VAL A 55 -12.11 -3.59 -2.20
N SER A 56 -11.74 -4.84 -1.95
CA SER A 56 -10.42 -5.41 -2.31
C SER A 56 -10.25 -5.73 -3.80
N GLY A 57 -11.36 -5.91 -4.55
CA GLY A 57 -11.36 -6.46 -5.90
C GLY A 57 -10.92 -7.93 -6.00
N VAL A 58 -10.68 -8.60 -4.87
CA VAL A 58 -10.19 -9.99 -4.83
C VAL A 58 -11.34 -10.99 -4.89
N ARG A 59 -11.14 -12.06 -5.66
CA ARG A 59 -12.02 -13.22 -5.76
C ARG A 59 -11.27 -14.49 -5.33
N GLU A 60 -12.02 -15.54 -4.99
CA GLU A 60 -11.46 -16.85 -4.63
C GLU A 60 -10.50 -17.39 -5.69
N GLU A 61 -10.89 -17.29 -6.95
CA GLU A 61 -10.13 -17.76 -8.11
C GLU A 61 -8.78 -17.04 -8.31
N ASP A 62 -8.64 -15.80 -7.80
CA ASP A 62 -7.39 -15.07 -7.82
C ASP A 62 -6.40 -15.65 -6.81
N MET A 63 -6.89 -15.95 -5.60
CA MET A 63 -6.08 -16.51 -4.52
C MET A 63 -5.70 -17.97 -4.78
N LEU A 64 -6.58 -18.77 -5.39
CA LEU A 64 -6.26 -20.16 -5.78
C LEU A 64 -5.06 -20.25 -6.73
N ARG A 65 -4.89 -19.24 -7.59
CA ARG A 65 -3.77 -19.11 -8.53
C ARG A 65 -2.62 -18.25 -7.99
N GLY A 66 -2.74 -17.77 -6.76
CA GLY A 66 -1.73 -16.94 -6.11
C GLY A 66 -0.44 -17.71 -5.83
N GLU A 67 0.59 -16.95 -5.48
CA GLU A 67 1.84 -17.52 -4.97
C GLU A 67 1.73 -17.90 -3.49
N GLU A 68 2.63 -18.75 -3.02
CA GLU A 68 2.76 -19.05 -1.59
C GLU A 68 3.12 -17.77 -0.82
N PHE A 69 2.51 -17.58 0.36
CA PHE A 69 2.74 -16.40 1.19
C PHE A 69 4.22 -16.17 1.50
N SER A 70 4.98 -17.23 1.79
CA SER A 70 6.41 -17.16 2.10
C SER A 70 7.24 -16.64 0.92
N VAL A 71 6.87 -16.97 -0.32
CA VAL A 71 7.52 -16.48 -1.54
C VAL A 71 7.27 -14.98 -1.67
N VAL A 72 6.00 -14.56 -1.60
CA VAL A 72 5.63 -13.15 -1.70
C VAL A 72 6.26 -12.31 -0.59
N GLN A 73 6.23 -12.80 0.65
CA GLN A 73 6.86 -12.14 1.78
C GLN A 73 8.36 -11.91 1.54
N GLN A 74 9.08 -12.94 1.09
CA GLN A 74 10.52 -12.86 0.85
C GLN A 74 10.83 -11.90 -0.32
N GLU A 75 10.11 -12.02 -1.43
CA GLU A 75 10.30 -11.15 -2.60
C GLU A 75 10.01 -9.68 -2.27
N VAL A 76 8.93 -9.40 -1.54
CA VAL A 76 8.61 -8.04 -1.06
C VAL A 76 9.70 -7.53 -0.13
N ALA A 77 10.17 -8.36 0.82
CA ALA A 77 11.24 -7.99 1.75
C ALA A 77 12.51 -7.58 1.00
N ASP A 78 12.92 -8.35 0.00
CA ASP A 78 14.10 -8.06 -0.82
C ASP A 78 13.90 -6.81 -1.69
N LEU A 79 12.71 -6.63 -2.25
CA LEU A 79 12.36 -5.46 -3.05
C LEU A 79 12.37 -4.17 -2.24
N ILE A 80 11.97 -4.16 -0.97
CA ILE A 80 11.96 -2.95 -0.14
C ILE A 80 13.28 -2.71 0.61
N LYS A 81 14.16 -3.70 0.68
CA LYS A 81 15.41 -3.64 1.44
C LYS A 81 16.30 -2.47 1.00
N GLY A 82 16.67 -1.62 1.96
CA GLY A 82 17.55 -0.47 1.74
C GLY A 82 16.94 0.64 0.86
N LYS A 83 15.62 0.64 0.66
CA LYS A 83 14.90 1.64 -0.15
C LYS A 83 14.01 2.52 0.71
N LEU A 84 13.71 3.72 0.22
CA LEU A 84 12.68 4.55 0.83
C LEU A 84 11.32 3.97 0.41
N LEU A 85 10.49 3.64 1.40
CA LEU A 85 9.19 3.01 1.22
C LEU A 85 8.06 4.04 1.37
N VAL A 86 7.26 4.20 0.34
CA VAL A 86 6.10 5.10 0.28
C VAL A 86 4.82 4.26 0.36
N GLY A 87 3.78 4.79 0.99
CA GLY A 87 2.45 4.15 0.97
C GLY A 87 1.40 5.01 1.67
N HIS A 88 0.24 4.41 1.92
CA HIS A 88 -0.85 5.05 2.64
C HIS A 88 -1.32 4.18 3.81
N ALA A 89 -1.08 4.62 5.05
CA ALA A 89 -1.29 3.78 6.24
C ALA A 89 -0.49 2.45 6.20
N ILE A 90 0.70 2.50 5.59
CA ILE A 90 1.54 1.34 5.22
C ILE A 90 1.92 0.38 6.35
N MET A 91 1.69 0.77 7.61
CA MET A 91 1.88 -0.12 8.75
C MET A 91 0.89 -1.29 8.72
N ASN A 92 -0.29 -1.13 8.12
CA ASN A 92 -1.27 -2.20 7.96
C ASN A 92 -0.72 -3.28 7.02
N ASP A 93 -0.20 -2.86 5.86
CA ASP A 93 0.42 -3.72 4.85
C ASP A 93 1.63 -4.47 5.41
N LEU A 94 2.54 -3.73 6.06
CA LEU A 94 3.72 -4.33 6.70
C LEU A 94 3.34 -5.33 7.80
N LYS A 95 2.25 -5.09 8.53
CA LYS A 95 1.77 -6.01 9.57
C LYS A 95 1.31 -7.34 8.97
N VAL A 96 0.49 -7.34 7.92
CA VAL A 96 0.00 -8.60 7.31
C VAL A 96 1.11 -9.35 6.57
N LEU A 97 2.13 -8.64 6.10
CA LEU A 97 3.34 -9.23 5.54
C LEU A 97 4.32 -9.74 6.61
N PHE A 98 4.07 -9.47 7.90
CA PHE A 98 5.04 -9.68 8.99
C PHE A 98 6.43 -9.06 8.73
N LEU A 99 6.45 -7.89 8.08
CA LEU A 99 7.69 -7.19 7.73
C LEU A 99 7.88 -5.91 8.55
N GLY A 100 9.13 -5.61 8.86
CA GLY A 100 9.55 -4.34 9.43
C GLY A 100 10.19 -3.44 8.38
N HIS A 101 10.09 -2.13 8.56
CA HIS A 101 10.87 -1.18 7.77
C HIS A 101 11.38 -0.02 8.64
N PRO A 102 12.62 0.47 8.47
CA PRO A 102 13.15 1.56 9.30
C PRO A 102 12.26 2.81 9.22
N LYS A 103 11.78 3.31 10.37
CA LYS A 103 10.85 4.46 10.43
C LYS A 103 11.33 5.68 9.65
N LYS A 104 12.65 5.96 9.66
CA LYS A 104 13.27 7.06 8.91
C LYS A 104 13.20 6.91 7.38
N MET A 105 12.96 5.70 6.90
CA MET A 105 12.85 5.34 5.48
C MET A 105 11.39 5.20 5.01
N ILE A 106 10.41 5.35 5.90
CA ILE A 106 8.99 5.34 5.55
C ILE A 106 8.50 6.75 5.19
N ARG A 107 7.69 6.86 4.14
CA ARG A 107 6.92 8.05 3.76
C ARG A 107 5.44 7.68 3.64
N ASP A 108 4.78 7.70 4.79
CA ASP A 108 3.35 7.38 4.90
C ASP A 108 2.50 8.63 4.64
N THR A 109 1.76 8.61 3.53
CA THR A 109 0.92 9.73 3.08
C THR A 109 -0.26 10.00 4.03
N ALA A 110 -0.74 9.01 4.77
CA ALA A 110 -1.78 9.22 5.79
C ALA A 110 -1.26 10.06 6.98
N ARG A 111 0.06 10.11 7.19
CA ARG A 111 0.69 10.74 8.35
C ARG A 111 1.33 12.09 8.07
N PHE A 112 1.50 12.48 6.81
CA PHE A 112 2.17 13.72 6.46
C PHE A 112 1.36 14.96 6.88
N LYS A 113 2.00 15.90 7.59
CA LYS A 113 1.31 17.04 8.24
C LYS A 113 0.56 17.93 7.24
N LEU A 114 1.16 18.21 6.07
CA LEU A 114 0.53 19.05 5.06
C LEU A 114 -0.73 18.39 4.47
N PHE A 115 -0.73 17.07 4.33
CA PHE A 115 -1.89 16.30 3.86
C PHE A 115 -3.03 16.29 4.87
N LYS A 116 -2.72 16.11 6.15
CA LYS A 116 -3.71 16.26 7.23
C LYS A 116 -4.38 17.63 7.22
N LYS A 117 -3.56 18.70 7.10
CA LYS A 117 -4.05 20.08 7.02
C LYS A 117 -4.90 20.32 5.78
N ALA A 118 -4.45 19.88 4.60
CA ALA A 118 -5.19 20.04 3.33
C ALA A 118 -6.56 19.34 3.34
N CYS A 119 -6.64 18.18 3.99
CA CYS A 119 -7.88 17.42 4.10
C CYS A 119 -8.75 17.79 5.30
N GLY A 120 -8.23 18.59 6.24
CA GLY A 120 -8.90 18.89 7.51
C GLY A 120 -9.18 17.63 8.34
N SER A 121 -8.31 16.61 8.26
CA SER A 121 -8.49 15.32 8.94
C SER A 121 -7.15 14.81 9.48
N GLN A 122 -7.18 14.18 10.65
CA GLN A 122 -6.01 13.53 11.23
C GLN A 122 -5.64 12.21 10.54
N ARG A 123 -6.60 11.61 9.83
CA ARG A 123 -6.46 10.35 9.07
C ARG A 123 -7.20 10.52 7.74
N PRO A 124 -6.67 11.32 6.80
CA PRO A 124 -7.29 11.46 5.50
C PRO A 124 -7.16 10.15 4.73
N SER A 125 -8.22 9.70 4.05
CA SER A 125 -8.15 8.55 3.15
C SER A 125 -7.36 8.87 1.89
N LEU A 126 -6.82 7.84 1.24
CA LEU A 126 -6.12 7.98 -0.03
C LEU A 126 -7.03 8.60 -1.09
N LYS A 127 -8.27 8.12 -1.23
CA LYS A 127 -9.31 8.72 -2.08
C LYS A 127 -9.46 10.23 -1.88
N LYS A 128 -9.57 10.69 -0.63
CA LYS A 128 -9.71 12.13 -0.32
C LYS A 128 -8.43 12.91 -0.64
N LEU A 129 -7.26 12.33 -0.43
CA LEU A 129 -5.98 12.96 -0.77
C LEU A 129 -5.78 13.07 -2.27
N SER A 130 -6.00 11.99 -3.01
CA SER A 130 -5.90 11.96 -4.46
C SER A 130 -6.83 13.00 -5.10
N ASP A 131 -8.07 13.07 -4.64
CA ASP A 131 -9.03 14.05 -5.16
C ASP A 131 -8.59 15.50 -4.82
N LYS A 132 -8.27 15.79 -3.55
CA LYS A 132 -7.93 17.16 -3.15
C LYS A 132 -6.61 17.65 -3.71
N VAL A 133 -5.57 16.82 -3.68
CA VAL A 133 -4.17 17.18 -3.94
C VAL A 133 -3.79 16.89 -5.39
N LEU A 134 -4.13 15.70 -5.89
CA LEU A 134 -3.77 15.28 -7.25
C LEU A 134 -4.82 15.66 -8.29
N LYS A 135 -6.05 16.02 -7.87
CA LYS A 135 -7.21 16.21 -8.75
C LYS A 135 -7.56 14.95 -9.55
N VAL A 136 -7.37 13.79 -8.93
CA VAL A 136 -7.65 12.47 -9.52
C VAL A 136 -8.54 11.68 -8.58
N LYS A 137 -9.59 11.06 -9.13
CA LYS A 137 -10.42 10.11 -8.39
C LYS A 137 -9.78 8.73 -8.47
N VAL A 138 -9.58 8.11 -7.31
CA VAL A 138 -9.18 6.71 -7.13
C VAL A 138 -10.23 6.02 -6.27
N GLN A 139 -10.23 4.67 -6.22
CA GLN A 139 -11.18 3.91 -5.40
C GLN A 139 -12.64 4.28 -5.72
N THR A 140 -12.97 4.37 -7.02
CA THR A 140 -14.32 4.66 -7.52
C THR A 140 -15.22 3.42 -7.58
N GLY A 141 -14.64 2.24 -7.50
CA GLY A 141 -15.30 0.95 -7.34
C GLY A 141 -14.40 0.06 -6.48
N GLU A 142 -14.20 -1.18 -6.91
CA GLU A 142 -13.17 -2.07 -6.36
C GLU A 142 -11.79 -1.39 -6.39
N HIS A 143 -10.98 -1.67 -5.38
CA HIS A 143 -9.64 -1.13 -5.28
C HIS A 143 -8.67 -1.87 -6.20
N SER A 144 -7.62 -1.16 -6.55
CA SER A 144 -6.47 -1.69 -7.28
C SER A 144 -5.24 -1.24 -6.54
N SER A 145 -4.62 -2.18 -5.81
CA SER A 145 -3.35 -1.92 -5.13
C SER A 145 -2.26 -1.31 -6.03
N ILE A 146 -2.26 -1.56 -7.35
CA ILE A 146 -1.37 -0.84 -8.27
C ILE A 146 -1.71 0.65 -8.34
N GLU A 147 -2.97 1.00 -8.56
CA GLU A 147 -3.42 2.39 -8.66
C GLU A 147 -3.22 3.15 -7.34
N ASP A 148 -3.46 2.47 -6.22
CA ASP A 148 -3.31 3.04 -4.89
C ASP A 148 -1.82 3.27 -4.54
N ALA A 149 -0.94 2.31 -4.86
CA ALA A 149 0.51 2.50 -4.75
C ALA A 149 1.01 3.63 -5.67
N GLN A 150 0.48 3.76 -6.89
CA GLN A 150 0.78 4.86 -7.81
C GLN A 150 0.32 6.21 -7.25
N ALA A 151 -0.88 6.29 -6.70
CA ALA A 151 -1.42 7.50 -6.08
C ALA A 151 -0.56 7.94 -4.88
N ALA A 152 -0.18 6.99 -4.01
CA ALA A 152 0.73 7.25 -2.90
C ALA A 152 2.11 7.74 -3.38
N MET A 153 2.68 7.12 -4.42
CA MET A 153 3.94 7.54 -5.04
C MET A 153 3.86 8.96 -5.61
N ARG A 154 2.75 9.28 -6.29
CA ARG A 154 2.53 10.60 -6.91
C ARG A 154 2.36 11.68 -5.84
N LEU A 155 1.63 11.41 -4.77
CA LEU A 155 1.52 12.28 -3.59
C LEU A 155 2.90 12.57 -3.00
N TYR A 156 3.71 11.53 -2.75
CA TYR A 156 5.07 11.71 -2.25
C TYR A 156 5.92 12.54 -3.21
N THR A 157 5.95 12.20 -4.49
CA THR A 157 6.79 12.87 -5.49
C THR A 157 6.46 14.36 -5.62
N MET A 158 5.17 14.71 -5.63
CA MET A 158 4.71 16.11 -5.68
C MET A 158 5.15 16.93 -4.46
N TYR A 159 5.26 16.31 -3.29
CA TYR A 159 5.63 16.98 -2.04
C TYR A 159 7.05 16.67 -1.56
N ARG A 160 7.84 15.94 -2.35
CA ARG A 160 9.13 15.37 -1.94
C ARG A 160 10.05 16.39 -1.32
N GLN A 161 10.23 17.55 -1.94
CA GLN A 161 11.11 18.60 -1.42
C GLN A 161 10.68 19.09 -0.02
N LYS A 162 9.38 19.36 0.16
CA LYS A 162 8.83 19.80 1.46
C LYS A 162 8.91 18.69 2.51
N TRP A 163 8.61 17.46 2.10
CA TRP A 163 8.61 16.30 2.98
C TRP A 163 10.01 15.97 3.49
N GLU A 164 11.00 15.86 2.60
CA GLU A 164 12.38 15.56 2.99
C GLU A 164 13.00 16.68 3.83
N LYS A 165 12.63 17.94 3.59
CA LYS A 165 13.04 19.07 4.43
C LYS A 165 12.48 18.94 5.86
N GLU A 166 11.20 18.58 6.01
CA GLU A 166 10.60 18.38 7.34
C GLU A 166 11.26 17.22 8.11
N ILE A 167 11.64 16.13 7.42
CA ILE A 167 12.32 15.00 8.06
C ILE A 167 13.72 15.36 8.54
N LYS A 168 14.49 16.14 7.77
CA LYS A 168 15.84 16.58 8.16
C LYS A 168 15.86 17.57 9.32
N MET A 169 14.76 18.27 9.57
CA MET A 169 14.62 19.24 10.66
C MET A 169 14.22 18.61 12.00
N LYS A 170 13.98 17.30 12.04
CA LYS A 170 13.68 16.52 13.24
C LYS A 170 14.88 15.65 13.60
#